data_AF-A0A9N9PKT4-F1
#
_entry.id   AF-A0A9N9PKT4-F1
#
_cell.length_a   1.000
_cell.length_b   1.000
_cell.length_c   1.000
_cell.angle_alpha   90.00
_cell.angle_beta   90.00
_cell.angle_gamma   90.00
#
_symmetry.space_group_name_H-M   'P 1'
#
loop_
_entity.id
_entity.type
_entity.pdbx_description
1 polymer ?
#
loop_
_entity_poly.entity_id
_entity_poly.type
_entity_poly.pdbx_seq_one_letter_code
_entity_poly.pdbx_strand_id
1 'polypeptide(L)'
;NNPSKDYYTYYQVARDDLELYELFVNCVKREVFEETKLDLKDFHFITYDEGFRIFSNCSDCEIIFKTAIYLTIADKILQLTEPDKNSA
;
A
#
# COMPACT_ATOMS: atom_id res chain seq x y z
N ASN A 1 15.99 10.83 -0.97
CA ASN A 1 15.32 11.35 0.23
C ASN A 1 13.99 10.65 0.39
N ASN A 2 13.95 9.58 1.19
CA ASN A 2 12.73 8.82 1.46
C ASN A 2 12.29 9.20 2.88
N PRO A 3 11.49 10.26 3.06
CA PRO A 3 11.04 10.65 4.38
C PRO A 3 9.99 9.62 4.78
N SER A 4 10.40 8.65 5.60
CA SER A 4 9.54 7.84 6.47
C SER A 4 8.10 7.69 5.98
N LYS A 5 7.81 6.62 5.19
CA LYS A 5 6.48 6.20 4.73
C LYS A 5 5.40 6.66 5.74
N ASP A 6 4.68 7.73 5.43
CA ASP A 6 3.71 8.33 6.34
C ASP A 6 2.53 7.39 6.57
N TYR A 7 2.54 6.67 7.69
CA TYR A 7 1.57 6.79 8.80
C TYR A 7 2.01 5.91 9.98
N TYR A 8 2.10 6.52 11.16
CA TYR A 8 2.63 6.01 12.43
C TYR A 8 4.01 5.35 12.35
N THR A 9 4.88 5.75 13.28
CA THR A 9 6.23 5.24 13.56
C THR A 9 6.35 3.71 13.75
N TYR A 10 5.27 2.95 13.51
CA TYR A 10 5.09 1.55 13.85
C TYR A 10 4.44 0.67 12.75
N TYR A 11 3.76 1.21 11.73
CA TYR A 11 3.06 0.40 10.72
C TYR A 11 3.38 0.87 9.30
N GLN A 12 4.09 0.05 8.52
CA GLN A 12 4.18 0.28 7.08
C GLN A 12 2.86 -0.17 6.43
N VAL A 13 2.53 0.38 5.27
CA VAL A 13 1.38 -0.03 4.45
C VAL A 13 1.93 -0.39 3.07
N ALA A 14 1.47 -1.50 2.50
CA ALA A 14 1.80 -1.89 1.13
C ALA A 14 1.25 -0.85 0.15
N ARG A 15 2.10 -0.33 -0.75
CA ARG A 15 1.73 0.75 -1.66
C ARG A 15 2.61 0.75 -2.91
N ASP A 16 1.97 1.01 -4.04
CA ASP A 16 2.64 1.52 -5.23
C ASP A 16 1.61 2.21 -6.15
N ASP A 17 2.08 2.71 -7.28
CA ASP A 17 1.26 3.32 -8.30
C ASP A 17 0.32 2.30 -8.96
N LEU A 18 -0.86 2.77 -9.38
CA LEU A 18 -1.78 1.98 -10.18
C LEU A 18 -1.19 1.77 -11.58
N GLU A 19 -1.02 0.52 -12.00
CA GLU A 19 -0.51 0.24 -13.33
C GLU A 19 -1.53 0.59 -14.43
N LEU A 20 -1.05 0.79 -15.65
CA LEU A 20 -1.90 1.13 -16.79
C LEU A 20 -2.93 0.01 -17.05
N TYR A 21 -4.22 0.38 -17.05
CA TYR A 21 -5.38 -0.52 -17.17
C TYR A 21 -5.63 -1.45 -15.97
N GLU A 22 -4.88 -1.29 -14.87
CA GLU A 22 -5.10 -2.05 -13.66
C GLU A 22 -6.32 -1.53 -12.89
N LEU A 23 -7.13 -2.46 -12.35
CA LEU A 23 -8.19 -2.10 -11.41
C LEU A 23 -7.58 -1.90 -10.02
N PHE A 24 -8.08 -0.92 -9.28
CA PHE A 24 -7.60 -0.64 -7.91
C PHE A 24 -7.51 -1.88 -7.01
N VAL A 25 -8.50 -2.78 -7.06
CA VAL A 25 -8.50 -4.02 -6.25
C VAL A 25 -7.39 -4.98 -6.67
N ASN A 26 -7.00 -4.99 -7.94
CA ASN A 26 -5.90 -5.81 -8.43
C ASN A 26 -4.55 -5.23 -7.99
N CYS A 27 -4.40 -3.90 -8.05
CA CYS A 27 -3.23 -3.20 -7.50
C CYS A 27 -3.05 -3.53 -6.03
N VAL A 28 -4.10 -3.39 -5.22
CA VAL A 28 -4.06 -3.72 -3.78
C VAL A 28 -3.62 -5.17 -3.54
N LYS A 29 -4.14 -6.13 -4.31
CA LYS A 29 -3.74 -7.54 -4.19
C LYS A 29 -2.28 -7.77 -4.58
N ARG A 30 -1.85 -7.15 -5.68
CA ARG A 30 -0.49 -7.24 -6.20
C ARG A 30 0.51 -6.66 -5.19
N GLU A 31 0.29 -5.44 -4.73
CA GLU A 31 1.17 -4.75 -3.78
C GLU A 31 1.28 -5.46 -2.43
N VAL A 32 0.15 -5.91 -1.87
CA VAL A 32 0.18 -6.68 -0.62
C VAL A 32 0.96 -7.99 -0.84
N PHE A 33 0.75 -8.68 -1.95
CA PHE A 33 1.52 -9.88 -2.22
C PHE A 33 3.01 -9.59 -2.43
N GLU A 34 3.37 -8.53 -3.13
CA GLU A 34 4.75 -8.17 -3.44
C GLU A 34 5.53 -7.73 -2.19
N GLU A 35 4.98 -6.81 -1.39
CA GLU A 35 5.63 -6.28 -0.18
C GLU A 35 5.61 -7.26 1.02
N THR A 36 4.58 -8.10 1.11
CA THR A 36 4.29 -8.86 2.34
C THR A 36 4.23 -10.37 2.15
N LYS A 37 4.18 -10.86 0.90
CA LYS A 37 3.96 -12.28 0.55
C LYS A 37 2.66 -12.86 1.12
N LEU A 38 1.66 -12.02 1.40
CA LEU A 38 0.36 -12.45 1.90
C LEU A 38 -0.69 -12.46 0.79
N ASP A 39 -1.58 -13.44 0.89
CA ASP A 39 -2.77 -13.52 0.07
C ASP A 39 -3.95 -12.91 0.81
N LEU A 40 -4.57 -11.89 0.22
CA LEU A 40 -5.72 -11.19 0.81
C LEU A 40 -6.97 -12.06 0.94
N LYS A 41 -7.00 -13.28 0.40
CA LYS A 41 -8.11 -14.22 0.61
C LYS A 41 -8.37 -14.53 2.10
N ASP A 42 -7.34 -14.42 2.93
CA ASP A 42 -7.39 -14.73 4.37
C ASP A 42 -7.69 -13.47 5.22
N PHE A 43 -8.07 -12.38 4.58
CA PHE A 43 -8.32 -11.09 5.20
C PHE A 43 -9.78 -10.66 5.02
N HIS A 44 -10.32 -10.03 6.05
CA HIS A 44 -11.65 -9.42 6.03
C HIS A 44 -11.55 -7.97 5.56
N PHE A 45 -12.13 -7.68 4.40
CA PHE A 45 -12.27 -6.31 3.92
C PHE A 45 -13.20 -5.50 4.83
N ILE A 46 -12.78 -4.29 5.18
CA ILE A 46 -13.53 -3.39 6.07
C ILE A 46 -14.10 -2.22 5.29
N THR A 47 -13.24 -1.41 4.67
CA THR A 47 -13.66 -0.21 3.93
C THR A 47 -12.56 0.25 2.98
N TYR A 48 -12.93 1.14 2.08
CA TYR A 48 -11.98 2.03 1.40
C TYR A 48 -11.92 3.37 2.15
N ASP A 49 -10.75 3.99 2.08
CA ASP A 49 -10.52 5.38 2.46
C ASP A 49 -9.91 6.12 1.27
N GLU A 50 -10.37 7.33 1.01
CA GLU A 50 -9.89 8.17 -0.09
C GLU A 50 -9.48 9.53 0.45
N GLY A 51 -8.27 9.95 0.10
CA GLY A 51 -7.70 11.21 0.52
C GLY A 51 -6.86 11.85 -0.57
N PHE A 52 -6.44 13.08 -0.31
CA PHE A 52 -5.53 13.81 -1.17
C PHE A 52 -4.26 14.09 -0.39
N ARG A 53 -3.12 13.94 -1.07
CA ARG A 53 -1.84 14.32 -0.49
C ARG A 53 -1.14 15.32 -1.38
N ILE A 54 -0.69 16.39 -0.73
CA ILE A 54 0.14 17.40 -1.37
C ILE A 54 1.59 17.04 -1.18
N PHE A 55 2.29 16.77 -2.28
CA PHE A 55 3.74 16.67 -2.27
C PHE A 55 4.31 17.99 -2.76
N SER A 56 4.93 18.74 -1.85
CA SER A 56 5.54 20.04 -2.16
C SER A 56 6.63 19.99 -3.25
N ASN A 57 7.09 18.79 -3.61
CA ASN A 57 8.17 18.54 -4.56
C ASN A 57 7.68 17.90 -5.88
N CYS A 58 6.36 17.77 -6.10
CA CYS A 58 5.78 17.26 -7.34
C CYS A 58 5.08 18.40 -8.10
N SER A 59 5.20 18.43 -9.43
CA SER A 59 4.52 19.43 -10.27
C SER A 59 2.99 19.29 -10.23
N ASP A 60 2.52 18.06 -10.03
CA ASP A 60 1.13 17.74 -9.74
C ASP A 60 0.96 17.78 -8.22
N CYS A 61 0.63 18.97 -7.73
CA CYS A 61 0.62 19.29 -6.31
C CYS A 61 -0.41 18.49 -5.49
N GLU A 62 -1.33 17.74 -6.11
CA GLU A 62 -2.36 16.96 -5.42
C GLU A 62 -2.45 15.55 -6.04
N ILE A 63 -2.05 14.54 -5.27
CA ILE A 63 -2.19 13.13 -5.65
C ILE A 63 -3.33 12.52 -4.84
N ILE A 64 -4.26 11.86 -5.53
CA ILE A 64 -5.33 11.07 -4.90
C ILE A 64 -4.73 9.78 -4.37
N PHE A 65 -4.90 9.54 -3.09
CA PHE A 65 -4.60 8.26 -2.46
C PHE A 65 -5.90 7.54 -2.16
N LYS A 66 -6.02 6.34 -2.70
CA LYS A 66 -7.09 5.41 -2.33
C LYS A 66 -6.46 4.25 -1.56
N THR A 67 -7.02 3.93 -0.41
CA THR A 67 -6.50 2.89 0.48
C THR A 67 -7.60 1.87 0.76
N ALA A 68 -7.24 0.59 0.72
CA ALA A 68 -8.12 -0.50 1.10
C ALA A 68 -7.72 -1.03 2.47
N ILE A 69 -8.68 -1.06 3.40
CA ILE A 69 -8.44 -1.46 4.78
C ILE A 69 -8.96 -2.88 4.97
N TYR A 70 -8.07 -3.74 5.42
CA TYR A 70 -8.33 -5.15 5.72
C TYR A 70 -7.97 -5.47 7.17
N LEU A 71 -8.68 -6.43 7.77
CA LEU A 71 -8.37 -6.99 9.07
C LEU A 71 -8.15 -8.50 8.97
N THR A 72 -7.19 -9.00 9.75
CA THR A 72 -7.01 -10.44 9.95
C THR A 72 -6.62 -10.71 11.39
N ILE A 73 -6.72 -11.97 11.82
CA ILE A 73 -6.27 -12.42 13.13
C ILE A 73 -4.96 -13.17 12.91
N ALA A 74 -3.89 -12.71 13.57
CA ALA A 74 -2.58 -13.33 13.48
C ALA A 74 -1.93 -13.43 14.86
N ASP A 75 -1.18 -14.50 15.10
CA ASP A 75 -0.42 -14.70 16.35
C ASP A 75 0.77 -13.74 16.47
N LYS A 76 1.19 -13.12 15.36
CA LYS A 76 2.30 -12.16 15.27
C LYS A 76 2.02 -11.09 14.21
N ILE A 77 2.50 -9.88 14.45
CA ILE A 77 2.50 -8.79 13.45
C ILE A 77 3.61 -9.09 12.43
N LEU A 78 3.26 -9.09 11.15
CA LEU A 78 4.22 -9.32 10.07
C LEU A 78 5.06 -8.07 9.81
N GLN A 79 6.37 -8.26 9.63
CA GLN A 79 7.23 -7.20 9.14
C GLN A 79 7.04 -7.05 7.64
N LEU A 80 6.89 -5.80 7.20
CA LEU A 80 6.74 -5.45 5.80
C LEU A 80 8.13 -5.10 5.24
N THR A 81 8.42 -5.58 4.03
CA THR A 81 9.71 -5.35 3.34
C THR A 81 9.44 -4.72 1.99
N GLU A 82 10.18 -3.66 1.63
CA GLU A 82 10.11 -3.12 0.27
C GLU A 82 10.54 -4.20 -0.74
N PRO A 83 9.85 -4.35 -1.87
CA PRO A 83 10.26 -5.29 -2.92
C PRO A 83 11.56 -4.78 -3.57
N ASP A 84 12.45 -5.72 -3.90
CA ASP A 84 13.72 -5.41 -4.56
C ASP A 84 13.44 -4.77 -5.94
N LYS A 85 13.69 -3.47 -6.06
CA LYS A 85 13.50 -2.67 -7.30
C LYS A 85 14.31 -3.13 -8.53
N ASN A 86 15.06 -4.23 -8.43
CA ASN A 86 15.99 -4.72 -9.47
C ASN A 86 15.65 -6.13 -9.99
N SER A 87 14.41 -6.58 -9.86
CA SER A 87 13.97 -7.91 -10.34
C SER A 87 13.07 -7.85 -11.59
N ALA A 88 13.36 -6.92 -12.50
CA ALA A 88 12.73 -6.82 -13.83
C ALA A 88 13.78 -6.88 -14.93
#